data_AF-A0A9P7BIN4-F1
#
_entry.id   AF-A0A9P7BIN4-F1
#
_cell.length_a   1.000
_cell.length_b   1.000
_cell.length_c   1.000
_cell.angle_alpha   90.00
_cell.angle_beta   90.00
_cell.angle_gamma   90.00
#
_symmetry.space_group_name_H-M   'P 1'
#
loop_
_entity.id
_entity.type
_entity.pdbx_description
1 polymer ?
#
loop_
_entity_poly.entity_id
_entity_poly.type
_entity_poly.pdbx_seq_one_letter_code
_entity_poly.pdbx_strand_id
1 'polypeptide(L)'
;MAWIMGYIKHHNGNLKNGNFYSGWMDAKTGEPVEDKDIKSKYEKQILEHSGIRFIEPEVMHGYNPEKKMLMQEIVVDHDLEPFEC
;
A
#
# COMPACT_ATOMS: atom_id res chain seq x y z
N MET A 1 -1.30 -6.20 14.09
CA MET A 1 -1.25 -6.20 12.61
C MET A 1 -1.98 -5.00 12.00
N ALA A 2 -3.27 -4.77 12.27
CA ALA A 2 -4.03 -3.67 11.65
C ALA A 2 -3.34 -2.29 11.74
N TRP A 3 -2.69 -1.97 12.86
CA TRP A 3 -1.96 -0.71 13.03
C TRP A 3 -0.71 -0.62 12.14
N ILE A 4 0.19 -1.61 12.18
CA ILE A 4 1.43 -1.59 11.38
C ILE A 4 1.18 -1.65 9.87
N MET A 5 0.05 -2.24 9.44
CA MET A 5 -0.37 -2.26 8.04
C MET A 5 -1.11 -0.98 7.61
N GLY A 6 -1.28 -0.02 8.54
CA GLY A 6 -1.90 1.27 8.24
C GLY A 6 -3.42 1.23 8.08
N TYR A 7 -4.11 0.17 8.52
CA TYR A 7 -5.57 0.10 8.47
C TYR A 7 -6.25 0.89 9.59
N ILE A 8 -5.59 1.02 10.74
CA ILE A 8 -6.07 1.84 11.86
C ILE A 8 -4.98 2.78 12.37
N LYS A 9 -5.39 3.91 12.93
CA LYS A 9 -4.51 4.90 13.56
C LYS A 9 -5.12 5.39 14.86
N HIS A 10 -4.27 5.72 15.83
CA HIS A 10 -4.74 6.29 17.09
C HIS A 10 -5.14 7.76 16.89
N HIS A 11 -6.29 8.14 17.44
CA HIS A 11 -6.76 9.52 17.51
C HIS A 11 -6.92 9.92 18.98
N ASN A 12 -6.61 11.17 19.29
CA ASN A 12 -6.82 11.75 20.61
C ASN A 12 -7.15 13.23 20.46
N GLY A 13 -8.43 13.56 20.31
CA GLY A 13 -8.87 14.92 20.01
C GLY A 13 -10.32 15.00 19.62
N ASN A 14 -10.72 16.16 19.10
CA ASN A 14 -12.10 16.37 18.64
C ASN A 14 -12.29 15.78 17.25
N LEU A 15 -13.36 14.99 17.10
CA LEU A 15 -13.87 14.52 15.82
C LEU A 15 -14.52 15.68 15.05
N LYS A 16 -14.81 15.45 13.77
CA LYS A 16 -15.49 16.44 12.90
C LYS A 16 -16.85 16.90 13.41
N ASN A 17 -17.52 16.07 14.22
CA ASN A 17 -18.80 16.41 14.86
C ASN A 17 -18.62 17.25 16.15
N GLY A 18 -17.38 17.60 16.52
CA GLY A 18 -17.08 18.37 17.73
C GLY A 18 -16.92 17.54 19.00
N ASN A 19 -17.26 16.25 18.97
CA ASN A 19 -17.13 15.38 20.13
C ASN A 19 -15.67 14.96 20.33
N PHE A 20 -15.22 14.97 21.59
CA PHE A 20 -13.91 14.43 21.94
C PHE A 20 -13.90 12.90 21.80
N TYR A 21 -12.85 12.35 21.18
CA TYR A 21 -12.64 10.93 21.01
C TYR A 21 -11.17 10.57 21.23
N SER A 22 -10.95 9.47 21.94
CA SER A 22 -9.62 8.88 22.16
C SER A 22 -9.71 7.39 21.89
N GLY A 23 -9.00 6.90 20.88
CA GLY A 23 -9.08 5.50 20.46
C GLY A 23 -8.68 5.26 19.02
N TRP A 24 -9.02 4.09 18.51
CA TRP A 24 -8.70 3.68 17.15
C TRP A 24 -9.66 4.30 16.14
N MET A 25 -9.11 4.81 15.05
CA MET A 25 -9.88 5.19 13.87
C MET A 25 -9.43 4.37 12.67
N ASP A 26 -10.38 3.98 11.83
CA ASP A 26 -10.10 3.44 10.51
C ASP A 26 -9.33 4.49 9.70
N ALA A 27 -8.19 4.12 9.14
CA ALA A 27 -7.29 5.05 8.50
C ALA A 27 -7.83 5.58 7.16
N LYS A 28 -8.68 4.80 6.48
CA LYS A 28 -9.24 5.11 5.16
C LYS A 28 -10.46 6.04 5.26
N THR A 29 -11.37 5.74 6.17
CA THR A 29 -12.64 6.47 6.36
C THR A 29 -12.53 7.58 7.40
N GLY A 30 -11.65 7.41 8.39
CA GLY A 30 -11.54 8.30 9.54
C GLY A 30 -12.63 8.08 10.60
N GLU A 31 -13.39 6.99 10.52
CA GLU A 31 -14.41 6.64 11.51
C GLU A 31 -13.80 5.92 12.73
N PRO A 32 -14.35 6.12 13.94
CA PRO A 32 -14.00 5.33 15.11
C PRO A 32 -14.16 3.82 14.88
N VAL A 33 -13.25 3.04 15.46
CA VAL A 33 -13.26 1.58 15.42
C VAL A 33 -13.10 1.04 16.84
N GLU A 34 -14.00 0.17 17.26
CA GLU A 34 -13.86 -0.54 18.53
C GLU A 34 -12.92 -1.75 18.38
N ASP A 35 -12.14 -2.04 19.42
CA ASP A 35 -11.18 -3.16 19.42
C ASP A 35 -11.82 -4.51 19.08
N LYS A 36 -13.06 -4.74 19.52
CA LYS A 36 -13.82 -5.99 19.24
C LYS A 36 -14.10 -6.19 17.75
N ASP A 37 -14.20 -5.10 16.98
CA ASP A 37 -14.53 -5.13 15.56
C ASP A 37 -13.27 -5.16 14.67
N ILE A 38 -12.08 -4.95 15.25
CA ILE A 38 -10.82 -4.97 14.48
C ILE A 38 -10.63 -6.31 13.77
N LYS A 39 -10.91 -7.42 14.48
CA LYS A 39 -10.74 -8.75 13.89
C LYS A 39 -11.70 -8.96 12.72
N SER A 40 -13.01 -8.77 12.95
CA SER A 40 -14.02 -8.98 11.91
C SER A 40 -13.85 -8.05 10.70
N LYS A 41 -13.35 -6.82 10.89
CA LYS A 41 -13.15 -5.84 9.80
C LYS A 41 -11.89 -6.06 8.96
N TYR A 42 -10.78 -6.47 9.58
CA TYR A 42 -9.46 -6.43 8.92
C TYR A 42 -8.75 -7.79 8.81
N GLU A 43 -9.20 -8.84 9.50
CA GLU A 43 -8.52 -10.14 9.50
C GLU A 43 -8.33 -10.69 8.09
N LYS A 44 -9.38 -10.62 7.25
CA LYS A 44 -9.32 -11.10 5.87
C LYS A 44 -8.20 -10.40 5.08
N GLN A 45 -8.18 -9.08 5.08
CA GLN A 45 -7.19 -8.28 4.35
C GLN A 45 -5.78 -8.47 4.93
N ILE A 46 -5.64 -8.56 6.26
CA ILE A 46 -4.36 -8.84 6.91
C ILE A 46 -3.79 -10.18 6.43
N LEU A 47 -4.60 -11.23 6.41
CA LEU A 47 -4.16 -12.56 5.97
C LEU A 47 -3.86 -12.61 4.47
N GLU A 48 -4.66 -11.93 3.63
CA GLU A 48 -4.44 -11.87 2.18
C GLU A 48 -3.18 -11.08 1.80
N HIS A 49 -2.81 -10.04 2.56
CA HIS A 49 -1.69 -9.14 2.25
C HIS A 49 -0.48 -9.28 3.19
N SER A 50 -0.33 -10.43 3.87
CA SER A 50 0.86 -10.73 4.68
C SER A 50 1.31 -12.19 4.54
N GLY A 51 2.52 -12.49 5.02
CA GLY A 51 3.13 -13.82 4.86
C GLY A 51 3.74 -14.05 3.49
N ILE A 52 3.91 -15.33 3.14
CA ILE A 52 4.43 -15.74 1.82
C ILE A 52 3.26 -15.68 0.83
N ARG A 53 3.37 -14.79 -0.15
CA ARG A 53 2.33 -14.50 -1.14
C ARG A 53 2.95 -14.03 -2.45
N PHE A 54 2.11 -13.83 -3.48
CA PHE A 54 2.55 -13.29 -4.76
C PHE A 54 3.08 -11.86 -4.63
N ILE A 55 3.90 -11.46 -5.60
CA ILE A 55 4.52 -10.14 -5.63
C ILE A 55 3.44 -9.11 -5.98
N GLU A 56 3.27 -8.13 -5.11
CA GLU A 56 2.47 -6.93 -5.34
C GLU A 56 3.42 -5.84 -5.88
N PRO A 57 3.29 -5.39 -7.14
CA PRO A 57 4.23 -4.42 -7.73
C PRO A 57 4.33 -3.10 -6.96
N GLU A 58 3.24 -2.69 -6.31
CA GLU A 58 3.12 -1.44 -5.53
C GLU A 58 4.13 -1.36 -4.38
N VAL A 59 4.48 -2.49 -3.76
CA VAL A 59 5.46 -2.53 -2.66
C VAL A 59 6.89 -2.80 -3.12
N MET A 60 7.10 -3.01 -4.43
CA MET A 60 8.38 -3.41 -5.03
C MET A 60 8.77 -2.51 -6.21
N HIS A 61 8.46 -1.21 -6.13
CA HIS A 61 8.82 -0.21 -7.15
C HIS A 61 8.39 -0.60 -8.58
N GLY A 62 7.22 -1.21 -8.73
CA GLY A 62 6.69 -1.65 -10.03
C GLY A 62 7.29 -2.95 -10.55
N TYR A 63 8.08 -3.68 -9.76
CA TYR A 63 8.62 -4.98 -10.16
C TYR A 63 7.50 -5.96 -10.53
N ASN A 64 7.56 -6.46 -11.76
CA ASN A 64 6.68 -7.52 -12.25
C ASN A 64 7.54 -8.74 -12.64
N PRO A 65 7.42 -9.89 -11.96
CA PRO A 65 8.20 -11.08 -12.28
C PRO A 65 7.90 -11.64 -13.68
N GLU A 66 6.71 -11.41 -14.23
CA GLU A 66 6.33 -11.82 -15.59
C GLU A 66 6.97 -10.95 -16.67
N LYS A 67 7.53 -9.78 -16.29
CA LYS A 67 8.14 -8.80 -17.19
C LYS A 67 9.48 -8.31 -16.62
N LYS A 68 10.38 -9.26 -16.34
CA LYS A 68 11.73 -8.97 -15.86
C LYS A 68 12.48 -8.14 -16.92
N MET A 69 12.67 -6.85 -16.65
CA MET A 69 13.48 -5.98 -17.51
C MET A 69 14.93 -6.46 -17.53
N LEU A 70 15.46 -6.59 -18.75
CA LEU A 70 16.86 -6.86 -19.07
C LEU A 70 17.27 -5.88 -20.16
N MET A 71 18.54 -5.48 -20.15
CA MET A 71 19.13 -4.68 -21.21
C MET A 71 20.12 -5.55 -21.95
N GLN A 72 20.11 -5.45 -23.27
CA GLN A 72 21.04 -6.14 -24.13
C GLN A 72 21.85 -5.09 -24.88
N GLU A 73 23.17 -5.29 -24.91
CA GLU A 73 24.04 -4.51 -25.77
C GLU A 73 23.80 -4.90 -27.23
N ILE A 74 23.51 -3.90 -28.05
CA ILE A 74 23.28 -4.08 -29.49
C ILE A 74 24.22 -3.11 -30.21
N VAL A 75 25.03 -3.66 -31.10
CA VAL A 75 25.83 -2.87 -32.04
C VAL A 75 24.89 -2.43 -33.15
N VAL A 76 24.71 -1.11 -33.28
CA VAL A 76 23.94 -0.53 -34.39
C VAL A 76 24.84 -0.47 -35.62
N ASP A 77 24.33 -0.92 -36.76
CA ASP A 77 25.06 -1.01 -38.04
C ASP A 77 24.79 0.18 -38.99
N HIS A 78 23.99 1.14 -38.55
CA HIS A 78 23.66 2.38 -39.27
C HIS A 78 23.42 3.54 -38.28
N ASP A 79 23.40 4.77 -38.79
CA ASP A 79 23.12 5.96 -37.98
C ASP A 79 21.63 6.02 -37.58
N LEU A 80 21.34 6.43 -36.34
CA LEU A 80 19.98 6.68 -35.87
C LEU A 80 19.49 8.07 -36.31
N GLU A 81 18.17 8.23 -36.41
CA GLU A 81 17.55 9.53 -36.68
C GLU A 81 17.91 10.59 -35.61
N PRO A 82 18.10 11.86 -35.99
CA PRO A 82 18.37 12.93 -35.03
C PRO A 82 17.24 13.13 -34.01
N PHE A 83 17.58 13.52 -32.77
CA PHE A 83 16.61 13.92 -31.74
C PHE A 83 17.04 15.23 -31.06
N GLU A 84 16.06 16.01 -30.60
CA GLU A 84 16.31 17.24 -29.84
C GLU A 84 16.86 16.92 -28.43
N CYS A 85 17.77 17.74 -27.93
CA CYS A 85 18.48 17.54 -26.65
C CYS A 85 18.25 18.70 -25.68
#